data_AF-A0A6A6PHP8-F1
#
_entry.id   AF-A0A6A6PHP8-F1
#
_cell.length_a   1.000
_cell.length_b   1.000
_cell.length_c   1.000
_cell.angle_alpha   90.00
_cell.angle_beta   90.00
_cell.angle_gamma   90.00
#
_symmetry.space_group_name_H-M   'P 1'
#
loop_
_entity.id
_entity.type
_entity.pdbx_description
1 polymer ?
#
loop_
_entity_poly.entity_id
_entity_poly.type
_entity_poly.pdbx_seq_one_letter_code
_entity_poly.pdbx_strand_id
1 'polypeptide(L)'
;MQAQSATPAQAPAPAPAPVATIGQVLAAAPPPPAERVTTATNFQSRIQNSASGYGDLIQGRPPFNAQPPLNVDITITEICTFFPSWFLLPEVAVRAVRNGWGRRDIAKAQLHAANLLDRENLSKAENRIQKQISDGGKHFCGLWGAEDDRWNSEEQRMALGQDDDLTANDWSFRPPKRGLPPVYGHVKLADLVNGVVNPPDPLDQGLVTKCIAFAASNPHLDLDTSHWDWVIQQLSAIGSPSPQRLNAQYDIQAVERLRANVSEP
;
A
#
# COMPACT_ATOMS: atom_id res chain seq x y z
N MET A 1 -38.21 42.38 -22.00
CA MET A 1 -37.61 42.70 -20.68
C MET A 1 -37.41 41.38 -19.95
N GLN A 2 -36.21 40.81 -20.02
CA GLN A 2 -35.87 39.56 -19.33
C GLN A 2 -35.29 39.89 -17.95
N ALA A 3 -35.90 39.32 -16.91
CA ALA A 3 -35.47 39.50 -15.52
C ALA A 3 -34.20 38.67 -15.27
N GLN A 4 -33.12 39.36 -14.89
CA GLN A 4 -31.89 38.74 -14.41
C GLN A 4 -32.14 38.16 -13.01
N SER A 5 -32.05 36.84 -12.89
CA SER A 5 -32.09 36.14 -11.59
C SER A 5 -30.74 36.30 -10.90
N ALA A 6 -30.74 36.94 -9.72
CA ALA A 6 -29.54 37.13 -8.90
C ALA A 6 -29.09 35.81 -8.28
N THR A 7 -27.80 35.50 -8.44
CA THR A 7 -27.13 34.34 -7.83
C THR A 7 -26.94 34.57 -6.32
N PRO A 8 -27.34 33.64 -5.44
CA PRO A 8 -27.15 33.79 -4.00
C PRO A 8 -25.66 33.69 -3.63
N ALA A 9 -25.21 34.59 -2.76
CA ALA A 9 -23.86 34.62 -2.24
C ALA A 9 -23.55 33.36 -1.42
N GLN A 10 -22.47 32.67 -1.78
CA GLN A 10 -21.96 31.49 -1.07
C GLN A 10 -21.36 31.91 0.26
N ALA A 11 -21.85 31.33 1.36
CA ALA A 11 -21.34 31.60 2.70
C ALA A 11 -19.86 31.16 2.82
N PRO A 12 -19.02 31.92 3.54
CA PRO A 12 -17.62 31.56 3.75
C PRO A 12 -17.51 30.20 4.47
N ALA A 13 -16.58 29.38 4.00
CA ALA A 13 -16.29 28.08 4.61
C ALA A 13 -15.90 28.25 6.09
N PRO A 14 -16.37 27.38 6.99
CA PRO A 14 -15.99 27.43 8.40
C PRO A 14 -14.48 27.23 8.56
N ALA A 15 -13.86 28.00 9.45
CA ALA A 15 -12.46 27.83 9.80
C ALA A 15 -12.22 26.41 10.35
N PRO A 16 -11.08 25.76 10.02
CA PRO A 16 -10.77 24.44 10.52
C PRO A 16 -10.69 24.46 12.06
N ALA A 17 -11.34 23.49 12.70
CA ALA A 17 -11.31 23.34 14.14
C ALA A 17 -9.86 23.08 14.62
N PRO A 18 -9.43 23.67 15.75
CA PRO A 18 -8.13 23.39 16.33
C PRO A 18 -8.04 21.91 16.71
N VAL A 19 -7.07 21.21 16.15
CA VAL A 19 -6.74 19.82 16.51
C VAL A 19 -6.27 19.84 17.96
N ALA A 20 -7.07 19.25 18.86
CA ALA A 20 -6.70 19.14 20.26
C ALA A 20 -5.35 18.41 20.39
N THR A 21 -4.33 19.12 20.88
CA THR A 21 -3.05 18.52 21.24
C THR A 21 -3.29 17.72 22.52
N ILE A 22 -3.73 16.48 22.37
CA ILE A 22 -3.80 15.53 23.48
C ILE A 22 -2.34 15.28 23.89
N GLY A 23 -1.94 15.76 25.07
CA GLY A 23 -0.73 15.32 25.73
C GLY A 23 -0.85 13.85 26.08
N GLN A 24 -0.69 12.97 25.09
CA GLN A 24 -0.77 11.53 25.25
C GLN A 24 0.45 11.07 26.04
N VAL A 25 0.19 10.57 27.24
CA VAL A 25 1.18 9.84 28.01
C VAL A 25 1.45 8.54 27.26
N LEU A 26 2.58 8.45 26.57
CA LEU A 26 3.05 7.19 25.97
C LEU A 26 3.28 6.18 27.11
N ALA A 27 2.78 4.96 26.94
CA ALA A 27 2.83 3.94 28.00
C ALA A 27 4.26 3.46 28.29
N ALA A 28 5.16 3.55 27.31
CA ALA A 28 6.58 3.21 27.42
C ALA A 28 7.37 3.92 26.31
N ALA A 29 8.69 4.05 26.45
CA ALA A 29 9.56 4.47 25.33
C ALA A 29 9.59 3.39 24.23
N PRO A 30 9.83 3.75 22.95
CA PRO A 30 10.01 2.77 21.89
C PRO A 30 11.24 1.88 22.18
N PRO A 31 11.20 0.58 21.81
CA PRO A 31 12.39 -0.25 21.83
C PRO A 31 13.49 0.34 20.91
N PRO A 32 14.76 -0.03 21.09
CA PRO A 32 15.79 0.39 20.16
C PRO A 32 15.45 -0.10 18.74
N PRO A 33 15.70 0.71 17.69
CA PRO A 33 15.50 0.28 16.32
C PRO A 33 16.26 -1.01 16.03
N ALA A 34 15.63 -1.95 15.35
CA ALA A 34 16.37 -3.07 14.77
C ALA A 34 17.41 -2.53 13.78
N GLU A 35 18.50 -3.28 13.57
CA GLU A 35 19.54 -2.88 12.63
C GLU A 35 18.92 -2.53 11.28
N ARG A 36 19.03 -1.24 10.90
CA ARG A 36 18.58 -0.82 9.59
C ARG A 36 19.45 -1.52 8.59
N VAL A 37 18.84 -2.30 7.71
CA VAL A 37 19.52 -2.81 6.54
C VAL A 37 19.93 -1.60 5.70
N THR A 38 21.18 -1.15 5.85
CA THR A 38 21.80 -0.12 5.01
C THR A 38 22.13 -0.74 3.65
N THR A 39 21.13 -1.29 2.95
CA THR A 39 21.25 -1.79 1.58
C THR A 39 21.32 -0.64 0.56
N ALA A 40 22.08 0.40 0.88
CA ALA A 40 22.25 1.58 0.04
C ALA A 40 23.03 1.29 -1.25
N THR A 41 23.84 0.22 -1.33
CA THR A 41 24.79 0.09 -2.45
C THR A 41 24.40 -0.90 -3.55
N ASN A 42 23.67 -1.99 -3.27
CA ASN A 42 23.43 -3.04 -4.28
C ASN A 42 21.96 -3.30 -4.65
N PHE A 43 20.99 -2.83 -3.85
CA PHE A 43 19.56 -3.00 -4.14
C PHE A 43 18.92 -1.77 -4.78
N GLN A 44 19.33 -0.56 -4.36
CA GLN A 44 18.93 0.67 -5.03
C GLN A 44 19.30 0.66 -6.53
N SER A 45 20.44 0.08 -6.89
CA SER A 45 20.86 -0.02 -8.30
C SER A 45 19.96 -0.91 -9.15
N ARG A 46 19.28 -1.93 -8.60
CA ARG A 46 18.31 -2.74 -9.36
C ARG A 46 16.95 -2.05 -9.51
N ILE A 47 16.49 -1.31 -8.50
CA ILE A 47 15.30 -0.46 -8.61
C ILE A 47 15.56 0.70 -9.58
N GLN A 48 16.77 1.28 -9.55
CA GLN A 48 17.23 2.32 -10.46
C GLN A 48 17.50 1.81 -11.89
N ASN A 49 17.92 0.55 -12.09
CA ASN A 49 18.13 0.02 -13.44
C ASN A 49 16.82 -0.36 -14.17
N SER A 50 15.69 -0.43 -13.46
CA SER A 50 14.35 -0.36 -14.07
C SER A 50 13.88 1.08 -14.34
N ALA A 51 14.68 2.09 -13.99
CA ALA A 51 14.33 3.51 -13.99
C ALA A 51 14.88 4.30 -15.19
N SER A 52 14.89 3.73 -16.40
CA SER A 52 14.84 4.58 -17.60
C SER A 52 13.37 4.82 -17.95
N GLY A 53 12.74 5.79 -17.29
CA GLY A 53 11.37 6.29 -17.53
C GLY A 53 10.22 5.54 -16.83
N TYR A 54 10.45 4.31 -16.34
CA TYR A 54 9.40 3.44 -15.78
C TYR A 54 9.32 3.47 -14.24
N GLY A 55 10.40 3.89 -13.56
CA GLY A 55 10.52 3.96 -12.10
C GLY A 55 10.18 5.32 -11.50
N ASP A 56 10.02 6.36 -12.33
CA ASP A 56 9.89 7.75 -11.85
C ASP A 56 8.59 8.00 -11.07
N LEU A 57 7.51 7.30 -11.43
CA LEU A 57 6.20 7.40 -10.75
C LEU A 57 6.21 6.86 -9.32
N ILE A 58 7.30 6.20 -8.91
CA ILE A 58 7.45 5.51 -7.62
C ILE A 58 8.63 6.11 -6.83
N GLN A 59 9.20 7.24 -7.27
CA GLN A 59 10.25 7.91 -6.52
C GLN A 59 9.77 8.28 -5.10
N GLY A 60 10.63 8.06 -4.12
CA GLY A 60 10.31 8.30 -2.71
C GLY A 60 9.45 7.23 -2.04
N ARG A 61 9.02 6.19 -2.76
CA ARG A 61 8.25 5.09 -2.16
C ARG A 61 9.14 4.04 -1.49
N PRO A 62 8.60 3.28 -0.53
CA PRO A 62 9.34 2.23 0.14
C PRO A 62 9.83 1.16 -0.83
N PRO A 63 11.01 0.57 -0.57
CA PRO A 63 11.48 -0.55 -1.35
C PRO A 63 10.57 -1.77 -1.13
N PHE A 64 10.54 -2.69 -2.10
CA PHE A 64 9.68 -3.88 -2.05
C PHE A 64 10.02 -4.83 -0.88
N ASN A 65 11.20 -4.70 -0.28
CA ASN A 65 11.63 -5.47 0.88
C ASN A 65 11.44 -4.72 2.20
N ALA A 66 10.68 -3.63 2.24
CA ALA A 66 10.27 -3.02 3.51
C ALA A 66 9.51 -4.07 4.35
N GLN A 67 9.92 -4.24 5.62
CA GLN A 67 9.30 -5.19 6.55
C GLN A 67 7.82 -4.85 6.79
N PRO A 68 6.87 -5.73 6.42
CA PRO A 68 5.46 -5.53 6.75
C PRO A 68 5.20 -5.78 8.24
N PRO A 69 4.10 -5.23 8.80
CA PRO A 69 3.61 -5.63 10.10
C PRO A 69 3.11 -7.08 10.03
N LEU A 70 3.57 -7.93 10.94
CA LEU A 70 3.15 -9.32 11.04
C LEU A 70 1.91 -9.43 11.93
N ASN A 71 1.07 -10.45 11.69
CA ASN A 71 -0.19 -10.67 12.44
C ASN A 71 -1.16 -9.48 12.43
N VAL A 72 -1.07 -8.64 11.40
CA VAL A 72 -1.92 -7.46 11.21
C VAL A 72 -2.54 -7.57 9.82
N ASP A 73 -3.85 -7.37 9.76
CA ASP A 73 -4.55 -7.29 8.48
C ASP A 73 -4.14 -5.99 7.77
N ILE A 74 -3.73 -6.11 6.51
CA ILE A 74 -3.32 -4.99 5.66
C ILE A 74 -4.28 -4.94 4.47
N THR A 75 -4.98 -3.82 4.24
CA THR A 75 -5.90 -3.74 3.09
C THR A 75 -5.13 -3.60 1.77
N ILE A 76 -5.71 -4.06 0.66
CA ILE A 76 -5.11 -3.81 -0.66
C ILE A 76 -4.98 -2.31 -0.94
N THR A 77 -5.90 -1.48 -0.43
CA THR A 77 -5.82 -0.01 -0.53
C THR A 77 -4.59 0.53 0.20
N GLU A 78 -4.30 0.07 1.42
CA GLU A 78 -3.08 0.44 2.16
C GLU A 78 -1.81 0.02 1.42
N ILE A 79 -1.81 -1.18 0.83
CA ILE A 79 -0.70 -1.65 0.00
C ILE A 79 -0.52 -0.74 -1.22
N CYS A 80 -1.60 -0.38 -1.93
CA CYS A 80 -1.52 0.50 -3.09
C CYS A 80 -1.02 1.91 -2.71
N THR A 81 -1.41 2.43 -1.56
CA THR A 81 -1.08 3.80 -1.14
C THR A 81 0.33 3.92 -0.57
N PHE A 82 0.72 3.01 0.33
CA PHE A 82 1.98 3.13 1.07
C PHE A 82 3.08 2.22 0.53
N PHE A 83 2.75 1.05 -0.02
CA PHE A 83 3.72 0.03 -0.43
C PHE A 83 3.47 -0.50 -1.85
N PRO A 84 3.40 0.36 -2.88
CA PRO A 84 3.05 -0.06 -4.24
C PRO A 84 4.01 -1.11 -4.82
N SER A 85 5.23 -1.19 -4.29
CA SER A 85 6.26 -2.17 -4.68
C SER A 85 6.01 -3.58 -4.14
N TRP A 86 5.14 -3.78 -3.14
CA TRP A 86 4.82 -5.11 -2.60
C TRP A 86 4.05 -6.00 -3.57
N PHE A 87 3.49 -5.47 -4.66
CA PHE A 87 2.98 -6.29 -5.77
C PHE A 87 4.07 -7.11 -6.49
N LEU A 88 5.35 -6.92 -6.16
CA LEU A 88 6.43 -7.82 -6.56
C LEU A 88 6.45 -9.13 -5.75
N LEU A 89 5.74 -9.18 -4.62
CA LEU A 89 5.54 -10.37 -3.81
C LEU A 89 4.38 -11.21 -4.41
N PRO A 90 4.60 -12.51 -4.67
CA PRO A 90 3.59 -13.38 -5.27
C PRO A 90 2.25 -13.39 -4.53
N GLU A 91 2.28 -13.47 -3.20
CA GLU A 91 1.10 -13.60 -2.35
C GLU A 91 0.22 -12.36 -2.45
N VAL A 92 0.83 -11.16 -2.44
CA VAL A 92 0.10 -9.89 -2.58
C VAL A 92 -0.58 -9.78 -3.95
N ALA A 93 0.15 -10.13 -5.02
CA ALA A 93 -0.39 -10.06 -6.37
C ALA A 93 -1.55 -11.05 -6.60
N VAL A 94 -1.42 -12.28 -6.08
CA VAL A 94 -2.46 -13.30 -6.18
C VAL A 94 -3.66 -12.97 -5.32
N ARG A 95 -3.47 -12.52 -4.07
CA ARG A 95 -4.55 -12.03 -3.20
C ARG A 95 -5.38 -10.95 -3.89
N ALA A 96 -4.73 -9.95 -4.49
CA ALA A 96 -5.42 -8.88 -5.18
C ALA A 96 -6.33 -9.41 -6.30
N VAL A 97 -5.81 -10.32 -7.15
CA VAL A 97 -6.59 -10.95 -8.22
C VAL A 97 -7.75 -11.79 -7.66
N ARG A 98 -7.49 -12.60 -6.63
CA ARG A 98 -8.50 -13.45 -5.97
C ARG A 98 -9.64 -12.61 -5.37
N ASN A 99 -9.32 -11.43 -4.85
CA ASN A 99 -10.28 -10.50 -4.26
C ASN A 99 -10.80 -9.45 -5.26
N GLY A 100 -10.67 -9.69 -6.57
CA GLY A 100 -11.35 -8.92 -7.63
C GLY A 100 -10.67 -7.62 -8.08
N TRP A 101 -9.44 -7.38 -7.63
CA TRP A 101 -8.64 -6.25 -8.09
C TRP A 101 -7.98 -6.55 -9.44
N GLY A 102 -8.35 -5.77 -10.46
CA GLY A 102 -7.71 -5.81 -11.76
C GLY A 102 -6.44 -4.97 -11.82
N ARG A 103 -5.61 -5.19 -12.84
CA ARG A 103 -4.40 -4.38 -13.09
C ARG A 103 -4.68 -2.87 -13.18
N ARG A 104 -5.84 -2.50 -13.76
CA ARG A 104 -6.29 -1.12 -13.92
C ARG A 104 -6.69 -0.51 -12.59
N ASP A 105 -7.40 -1.26 -11.74
CA ASP A 105 -7.79 -0.80 -10.41
C ASP A 105 -6.56 -0.53 -9.53
N ILE A 106 -5.60 -1.45 -9.51
CA ILE A 106 -4.34 -1.31 -8.76
C ILE A 106 -3.55 -0.10 -9.28
N ALA A 107 -3.37 0.01 -10.60
CA ALA A 107 -2.65 1.14 -11.20
C ALA A 107 -3.32 2.49 -10.85
N LYS A 108 -4.65 2.55 -10.95
CA LYS A 108 -5.44 3.73 -10.60
C LYS A 108 -5.30 4.10 -9.14
N ALA A 109 -5.39 3.13 -8.21
CA ALA A 109 -5.23 3.38 -6.78
C ALA A 109 -3.83 3.95 -6.45
N GLN A 110 -2.77 3.34 -7.00
CA GLN A 110 -1.39 3.79 -6.78
C GLN A 110 -1.13 5.21 -7.30
N LEU A 111 -1.63 5.52 -8.51
CA LEU A 111 -1.48 6.84 -9.11
C LEU A 111 -2.34 7.91 -8.44
N HIS A 112 -3.58 7.55 -8.07
CA HIS A 112 -4.45 8.44 -7.31
C HIS A 112 -3.82 8.82 -5.99
N ALA A 113 -3.28 7.85 -5.23
CA ALA A 113 -2.59 8.10 -3.98
C ALA A 113 -1.42 9.10 -4.13
N ALA A 114 -0.74 9.10 -5.28
CA ALA A 114 0.37 9.99 -5.61
C ALA A 114 -0.07 11.34 -6.24
N ASN A 115 -1.36 11.52 -6.55
CA ASN A 115 -1.86 12.60 -7.40
C ASN A 115 -1.16 12.66 -8.79
N LEU A 116 -0.94 11.49 -9.38
CA LEU A 116 -0.31 11.31 -10.70
C LEU A 116 -1.26 10.58 -11.67
N LEU A 117 -2.56 10.59 -11.40
CA LEU A 117 -3.55 9.91 -12.22
C LEU A 117 -3.86 10.72 -13.48
N ASP A 118 -3.20 10.35 -14.57
CA ASP A 118 -3.53 10.76 -15.93
C ASP A 118 -3.50 9.55 -16.88
N ARG A 119 -4.00 9.75 -18.11
CA ARG A 119 -4.14 8.67 -19.10
C ARG A 119 -2.80 8.01 -19.47
N GLU A 120 -1.72 8.79 -19.57
CA GLU A 120 -0.41 8.28 -19.96
C GLU A 120 0.21 7.45 -18.82
N ASN A 121 0.19 8.01 -17.61
CA ASN A 121 0.69 7.35 -16.41
C ASN A 121 -0.11 6.09 -16.08
N LEU A 122 -1.44 6.12 -16.27
CA LEU A 122 -2.30 4.95 -16.08
C LEU A 122 -1.90 3.80 -17.01
N SER A 123 -1.69 4.08 -18.31
CA SER A 123 -1.27 3.05 -19.26
C SER A 123 0.10 2.46 -18.92
N LYS A 124 1.06 3.30 -18.51
CA LYS A 124 2.39 2.85 -18.06
C LYS A 124 2.29 1.96 -16.82
N ALA A 125 1.53 2.40 -15.82
CA ALA A 125 1.33 1.67 -14.57
C ALA A 125 0.57 0.35 -14.79
N GLU A 126 -0.45 0.31 -15.64
CA GLU A 126 -1.17 -0.93 -15.98
C GLU A 126 -0.26 -2.02 -16.54
N ASN A 127 0.61 -1.66 -17.49
CA ASN A 127 1.59 -2.60 -18.07
C ASN A 127 2.56 -3.13 -17.00
N ARG A 128 2.94 -2.27 -16.03
CA ARG A 128 3.80 -2.67 -14.90
C ARG A 128 3.09 -3.68 -14.02
N ILE A 129 1.86 -3.35 -13.59
CA ILE A 129 1.07 -4.22 -12.72
C ILE A 129 0.74 -5.53 -13.43
N GLN A 130 0.43 -5.52 -14.73
CA GLN A 130 0.23 -6.74 -15.51
C GLN A 130 1.43 -7.67 -15.42
N LYS A 131 2.64 -7.14 -15.60
CA LYS A 131 3.86 -7.94 -15.48
C LYS A 131 4.06 -8.47 -14.06
N GLN A 132 3.83 -7.64 -13.05
CA GLN A 132 3.95 -8.03 -11.65
C GLN A 132 2.97 -9.16 -11.28
N ILE A 133 1.71 -9.03 -11.67
CA ILE A 133 0.67 -10.07 -11.49
C ILE A 133 1.04 -11.35 -12.22
N SER A 134 1.43 -11.26 -13.49
CA SER A 134 1.80 -12.44 -14.28
C SER A 134 3.01 -13.17 -13.67
N ASP A 135 4.09 -12.45 -13.39
CA ASP A 135 5.31 -13.05 -12.82
C ASP A 135 5.07 -13.59 -11.39
N GLY A 136 4.27 -12.88 -10.59
CA GLY A 136 3.88 -13.29 -9.23
C GLY A 136 3.00 -14.53 -9.24
N GLY A 137 1.96 -14.55 -10.07
CA GLY A 137 1.06 -15.69 -10.21
C GLY A 137 1.77 -16.95 -10.73
N LYS A 138 2.63 -16.83 -11.75
CA LYS A 138 3.48 -17.95 -12.20
C LYS A 138 4.34 -18.52 -11.08
N HIS A 139 4.84 -17.65 -10.18
CA HIS A 139 5.63 -18.08 -9.04
C HIS A 139 4.78 -18.81 -8.01
N PHE A 140 3.66 -18.20 -7.60
CA PHE A 140 2.75 -18.75 -6.62
C PHE A 140 2.21 -20.14 -7.03
N CYS A 141 1.85 -20.32 -8.30
CA CYS A 141 1.33 -21.59 -8.81
C CYS A 141 2.41 -22.56 -9.32
N GLY A 142 3.70 -22.26 -9.17
CA GLY A 142 4.78 -23.14 -9.62
C GLY A 142 4.84 -23.37 -11.14
N LEU A 143 4.36 -22.41 -11.95
CA LEU A 143 4.27 -22.53 -13.42
C LEU A 143 5.59 -22.20 -14.15
N TRP A 144 6.62 -21.75 -13.42
CA TRP A 144 7.92 -21.45 -14.03
C TRP A 144 8.58 -22.72 -14.56
N GLY A 145 8.69 -22.84 -15.89
CA GLY A 145 9.26 -24.00 -16.56
C GLY A 145 8.25 -25.09 -16.91
N ALA A 146 6.95 -24.85 -16.68
CA ALA A 146 5.89 -25.70 -17.21
C ALA A 146 5.77 -25.54 -18.75
N GLU A 147 5.21 -26.56 -19.42
CA GLU A 147 4.98 -26.53 -20.88
C GLU A 147 3.99 -25.43 -21.29
N ASP A 148 2.96 -25.20 -20.46
CA ASP A 148 2.09 -24.01 -20.53
C ASP A 148 2.39 -23.10 -19.33
N ASP A 149 3.30 -22.15 -19.53
CA ASP A 149 3.71 -21.19 -18.50
C ASP A 149 2.77 -19.97 -18.41
N ARG A 150 1.60 -20.02 -19.08
CA ARG A 150 0.69 -18.87 -19.16
C ARG A 150 -0.09 -18.71 -17.87
N TRP A 151 0.02 -17.52 -17.28
CA TRP A 151 -0.82 -17.10 -16.17
C TRP A 151 -2.15 -16.57 -16.69
N ASN A 152 -3.26 -17.12 -16.19
CA ASN A 152 -4.62 -16.66 -16.45
C ASN A 152 -5.29 -16.24 -15.13
N SER A 153 -5.39 -14.94 -14.88
CA SER A 153 -5.96 -14.40 -13.64
C SER A 153 -7.39 -14.88 -13.37
N GLU A 154 -8.22 -15.04 -14.40
CA GLU A 154 -9.63 -15.42 -14.22
C GLU A 154 -9.78 -16.88 -13.82
N GLU A 155 -9.07 -17.76 -14.51
CA GLU A 155 -9.04 -19.19 -14.21
C GLU A 155 -8.51 -19.44 -12.79
N GLN A 156 -7.44 -18.74 -12.42
CA GLN A 156 -6.84 -18.87 -11.09
C GLN A 156 -7.73 -18.32 -9.99
N ARG A 157 -8.45 -17.21 -10.24
CA ARG A 157 -9.47 -16.71 -9.32
C ARG A 157 -10.59 -17.73 -9.09
N MET A 158 -11.06 -18.39 -10.15
CA MET A 158 -12.10 -19.42 -10.05
C MET A 158 -11.58 -20.69 -9.34
N ALA A 159 -10.33 -21.09 -9.58
CA ALA A 159 -9.75 -22.30 -9.01
C ALA A 159 -9.38 -22.16 -7.53
N LEU A 160 -8.78 -21.02 -7.14
CA LEU A 160 -8.31 -20.77 -5.77
C LEU A 160 -9.38 -20.16 -4.87
N GLY A 161 -10.46 -19.63 -5.45
CA GLY A 161 -11.48 -18.89 -4.73
C GLY A 161 -10.95 -17.59 -4.11
N GLN A 162 -11.76 -17.02 -3.23
CA GLN A 162 -11.48 -15.79 -2.50
C GLN A 162 -10.36 -15.99 -1.46
N ASP A 163 -9.58 -14.94 -1.18
CA ASP A 163 -8.44 -14.99 -0.25
C ASP A 163 -8.74 -14.22 1.04
N ASP A 164 -9.01 -14.95 2.12
CA ASP A 164 -9.37 -14.40 3.43
C ASP A 164 -8.16 -14.02 4.30
N ASP A 165 -6.94 -14.44 3.96
CA ASP A 165 -5.75 -14.05 4.70
C ASP A 165 -5.27 -12.67 4.23
N LEU A 166 -5.49 -11.66 5.08
CA LEU A 166 -5.05 -10.30 4.79
C LEU A 166 -3.71 -9.95 5.46
N THR A 167 -3.06 -10.91 6.09
CA THR A 167 -1.80 -10.71 6.81
C THR A 167 -0.59 -10.86 5.91
N ALA A 168 0.58 -10.45 6.42
CA ALA A 168 1.86 -10.60 5.75
C ALA A 168 2.70 -11.78 6.28
N ASN A 169 2.08 -12.71 7.01
CA ASN A 169 2.78 -13.78 7.72
C ASN A 169 3.49 -14.76 6.78
N ASP A 170 2.86 -15.06 5.65
CA ASP A 170 3.35 -16.05 4.69
C ASP A 170 3.91 -15.43 3.39
N TRP A 171 4.17 -14.12 3.40
CA TRP A 171 4.70 -13.45 2.21
C TRP A 171 6.14 -13.88 1.93
N SER A 172 6.42 -14.13 0.66
CA SER A 172 7.73 -14.61 0.24
C SER A 172 8.30 -13.76 -0.90
N PHE A 173 9.62 -13.68 -0.95
CA PHE A 173 10.28 -13.07 -2.08
C PHE A 173 10.46 -14.08 -3.20
N ARG A 174 10.24 -13.64 -4.43
CA ARG A 174 10.63 -14.41 -5.60
C ARG A 174 12.14 -14.70 -5.56
N PRO A 175 12.58 -15.93 -5.82
CA PRO A 175 13.98 -16.27 -5.89
C PRO A 175 14.63 -15.44 -7.01
N PRO A 176 15.75 -14.76 -6.73
CA PRO A 176 16.42 -13.96 -7.75
C PRO A 176 17.01 -14.87 -8.82
N LYS A 177 16.95 -14.45 -10.10
CA LYS A 177 17.67 -15.15 -11.18
C LYS A 177 19.18 -15.23 -10.93
N ARG A 178 19.73 -14.24 -10.21
CA ARG A 178 21.14 -14.12 -9.82
C ARG A 178 21.29 -13.35 -8.51
N GLY A 179 22.16 -13.85 -7.63
CA GLY A 179 22.50 -13.23 -6.35
C GLY A 179 21.78 -13.86 -5.16
N LEU A 180 21.99 -13.28 -3.98
CA LEU A 180 21.32 -13.71 -2.76
C LEU A 180 19.85 -13.28 -2.76
N PRO A 181 18.96 -14.07 -2.14
CA PRO A 181 17.57 -13.68 -1.96
C PRO A 181 17.49 -12.35 -1.20
N PRO A 182 16.54 -11.47 -1.55
CA PRO A 182 16.30 -10.27 -0.76
C PRO A 182 15.89 -10.66 0.67
N VAL A 183 16.26 -9.81 1.61
CA VAL A 183 15.88 -9.91 3.03
C VAL A 183 15.05 -8.69 3.36
N TYR A 184 14.06 -8.84 4.24
CA TYR A 184 13.30 -7.72 4.74
C TYR A 184 14.22 -6.70 5.44
N GLY A 185 13.95 -5.43 5.22
CA GLY A 185 14.67 -4.31 5.81
C GLY A 185 13.75 -3.34 6.50
N HIS A 186 14.30 -2.59 7.45
CA HIS A 186 13.56 -1.58 8.20
C HIS A 186 13.63 -0.21 7.55
N VAL A 187 12.48 0.44 7.41
CA VAL A 187 12.32 1.79 6.84
C VAL A 187 11.56 2.67 7.80
N LYS A 188 11.84 3.98 7.80
CA LYS A 188 11.15 4.92 8.68
C LYS A 188 9.66 4.94 8.39
N LEU A 189 8.85 4.83 9.44
CA LEU A 189 7.40 4.89 9.32
C LEU A 189 6.94 6.27 8.86
N ALA A 190 7.60 7.33 9.34
CA ALA A 190 7.34 8.69 8.92
C ALA A 190 7.68 8.93 7.43
N ASP A 191 8.62 8.17 6.85
CA ASP A 191 8.94 8.31 5.43
C ASP A 191 7.89 7.65 4.52
N LEU A 192 7.02 6.80 5.06
CA LEU A 192 5.98 6.10 4.27
C LEU A 192 4.89 7.04 3.75
N VAL A 193 4.71 8.23 4.35
CA VAL A 193 3.79 9.25 3.84
C VAL A 193 4.39 10.09 2.72
N ASN A 194 5.71 9.98 2.45
CA ASN A 194 6.34 10.76 1.40
C ASN A 194 5.77 10.38 0.03
N GLY A 195 5.27 11.39 -0.68
CA GLY A 195 4.61 11.21 -1.98
C GLY A 195 3.16 10.70 -1.89
N VAL A 196 2.58 10.51 -0.70
CA VAL A 196 1.14 10.27 -0.53
C VAL A 196 0.44 11.63 -0.49
N VAL A 197 -0.31 11.96 -1.54
CA VAL A 197 -1.15 13.15 -1.61
C VAL A 197 -2.59 12.82 -1.20
N ASN A 198 -3.10 11.67 -1.66
CA ASN A 198 -4.44 11.20 -1.35
C ASN A 198 -4.32 9.93 -0.47
N PRO A 199 -4.43 10.03 0.87
CA PRO A 199 -4.41 8.86 1.74
C PRO A 199 -5.63 7.97 1.49
N PRO A 200 -5.67 6.72 2.01
CA PRO A 200 -6.84 5.87 1.89
C PRO A 200 -8.09 6.55 2.49
N ASP A 201 -9.25 6.35 1.85
CA ASP A 201 -10.54 6.78 2.38
C ASP A 201 -10.74 6.22 3.80
N PRO A 202 -11.43 6.91 4.73
CA PRO A 202 -11.59 6.46 6.12
C PRO A 202 -12.16 5.03 6.27
N LEU A 203 -12.96 4.56 5.31
CA LEU A 203 -13.52 3.20 5.28
C LEU A 203 -12.52 2.13 4.82
N ASP A 204 -11.42 2.55 4.21
CA ASP A 204 -10.34 1.72 3.68
C ASP A 204 -9.08 1.75 4.56
N GLN A 205 -9.10 2.58 5.62
CA GLN A 205 -7.99 2.68 6.57
C GLN A 205 -7.99 1.51 7.55
N GLY A 206 -6.92 0.72 7.48
CA GLY A 206 -6.61 -0.32 8.45
C GLY A 206 -5.69 0.17 9.56
N LEU A 207 -5.08 -0.78 10.27
CA LEU A 207 -4.16 -0.49 11.36
C LEU A 207 -2.85 0.11 10.86
N VAL A 208 -2.43 -0.22 9.63
CA VAL A 208 -1.21 0.28 9.01
C VAL A 208 -1.29 1.79 8.82
N THR A 209 -2.40 2.30 8.30
CA THR A 209 -2.64 3.75 8.13
C THR A 209 -2.54 4.48 9.46
N LYS A 210 -3.14 3.93 10.52
CA LYS A 210 -3.09 4.51 11.87
C LYS A 210 -1.67 4.53 12.42
N CYS A 211 -0.90 3.46 12.23
CA CYS A 211 0.48 3.37 12.68
C CYS A 211 1.39 4.39 11.95
N ILE A 212 1.21 4.53 10.63
CA ILE A 212 1.93 5.52 9.82
C ILE A 212 1.58 6.94 10.27
N ALA A 213 0.29 7.25 10.46
CA ALA A 213 -0.17 8.56 10.93
C ALA A 213 0.38 8.90 12.33
N PHE A 214 0.42 7.91 13.22
CA PHE A 214 1.02 8.03 14.54
C PHE A 214 2.51 8.38 14.45
N ALA A 215 3.28 7.66 13.63
CA ALA A 215 4.70 7.92 13.45
C ALA A 215 4.98 9.29 12.81
N ALA A 216 4.19 9.67 11.80
CA ALA A 216 4.31 10.98 11.15
C ALA A 216 4.02 12.15 12.11
N SER A 217 3.12 11.94 13.09
CA SER A 217 2.79 12.92 14.13
C SER A 217 3.81 12.94 15.28
N ASN A 218 4.69 11.93 15.37
CA ASN A 218 5.70 11.80 16.41
C ASN A 218 7.12 11.57 15.82
N PRO A 219 7.63 12.48 14.97
CA PRO A 219 8.91 12.28 14.27
C PRO A 219 10.11 12.19 15.23
N HIS A 220 10.01 12.77 16.43
CA HIS A 220 11.04 12.73 17.46
C HIS A 220 11.26 11.32 18.05
N LEU A 221 10.33 10.39 17.85
CA LEU A 221 10.46 9.00 18.32
C LEU A 221 11.30 8.13 17.39
N ASP A 222 11.69 8.64 16.22
CA ASP A 222 12.51 7.94 15.23
C ASP A 222 11.98 6.52 14.89
N LEU A 223 10.68 6.37 14.71
CA LEU A 223 10.04 5.05 14.50
C LEU A 223 10.27 4.51 13.08
N ASP A 224 10.54 3.22 12.97
CA ASP A 224 10.64 2.47 11.72
C ASP A 224 9.82 1.17 11.75
N THR A 225 9.79 0.42 10.65
CA THR A 225 8.99 -0.80 10.54
C THR A 225 9.39 -1.93 11.50
N SER A 226 10.45 -1.80 12.30
CA SER A 226 10.67 -2.72 13.44
C SER A 226 9.76 -2.42 14.64
N HIS A 227 9.11 -1.26 14.64
CA HIS A 227 8.30 -0.77 15.76
C HIS A 227 6.79 -0.97 15.56
N TRP A 228 6.35 -1.74 14.56
CA TRP A 228 4.92 -1.96 14.29
C TRP A 228 4.16 -2.38 15.55
N ASP A 229 4.62 -3.44 16.24
CA ASP A 229 3.97 -3.96 17.44
C ASP A 229 3.90 -2.93 18.57
N TRP A 230 4.98 -2.17 18.76
CA TRP A 230 5.01 -1.14 19.79
C TRP A 230 4.03 -0.01 19.47
N VAL A 231 3.95 0.45 18.21
CA VAL A 231 2.98 1.48 17.79
C VAL A 231 1.55 0.98 17.97
N ILE A 232 1.28 -0.28 17.60
CA ILE A 232 -0.04 -0.91 17.77
C ILE A 232 -0.44 -0.96 19.25
N GLN A 233 0.50 -1.27 20.15
CA GLN A 233 0.27 -1.22 21.59
C GLN A 233 -0.06 0.20 22.07
N GLN A 234 0.65 1.22 21.60
CA GLN A 234 0.35 2.62 21.94
C GLN A 234 -1.05 3.02 21.44
N LEU A 235 -1.40 2.68 20.20
CA LEU A 235 -2.72 2.94 19.63
C LEU A 235 -3.84 2.24 20.42
N SER A 236 -3.58 1.03 20.90
CA SER A 236 -4.54 0.28 21.73
C SER A 236 -4.73 0.95 23.10
N ALA A 237 -3.64 1.44 23.72
CA ALA A 237 -3.67 2.08 25.03
C ALA A 237 -4.47 3.40 25.04
N ILE A 238 -4.46 4.14 23.93
CA ILE A 238 -5.19 5.42 23.80
C ILE A 238 -6.67 5.24 23.40
N GLY A 239 -7.17 4.00 23.40
CA GLY A 239 -8.55 3.69 23.06
C GLY A 239 -8.85 3.79 21.55
N SER A 240 -7.82 3.69 20.69
CA SER A 240 -8.10 3.51 19.27
C SER A 240 -8.86 2.19 19.11
N PRO A 241 -9.98 2.17 18.35
CA PRO A 241 -10.82 0.99 18.26
C PRO A 241 -9.96 -0.20 17.85
N SER A 242 -10.12 -1.31 18.57
CA SER A 242 -9.42 -2.56 18.30
C SER A 242 -9.52 -2.89 16.81
N PRO A 243 -8.46 -3.44 16.19
CA PRO A 243 -8.49 -3.79 14.79
C PRO A 243 -9.70 -4.70 14.57
N GLN A 244 -10.69 -4.23 13.82
CA GLN A 244 -11.71 -5.14 13.31
C GLN A 244 -10.96 -6.13 12.45
N ARG A 245 -11.12 -7.43 12.74
CA ARG A 245 -10.60 -8.46 11.82
C ARG A 245 -11.21 -8.20 10.46
N LEU A 246 -10.34 -7.91 9.51
CA LEU A 246 -10.70 -7.72 8.13
C LEU A 246 -10.80 -9.11 7.50
N ASN A 247 -11.63 -9.22 6.47
CA ASN A 247 -11.74 -10.43 5.66
C ASN A 247 -11.73 -10.01 4.19
N ALA A 248 -11.79 -10.98 3.30
CA ALA A 248 -11.72 -10.69 1.87
C ALA A 248 -12.84 -9.78 1.35
N GLN A 249 -13.97 -9.65 2.06
CA GLN A 249 -15.04 -8.72 1.69
C GLN A 249 -14.56 -7.26 1.76
N TYR A 250 -13.59 -6.94 2.63
CA TYR A 250 -13.01 -5.60 2.69
C TYR A 250 -12.30 -5.23 1.39
N ASP A 251 -11.48 -6.12 0.84
CA ASP A 251 -10.79 -5.87 -0.42
C ASP A 251 -11.79 -5.71 -1.59
N ILE A 252 -12.86 -6.50 -1.61
CA ILE A 252 -13.92 -6.40 -2.63
C ILE A 252 -14.63 -5.04 -2.54
N GLN A 253 -15.07 -4.64 -1.34
CA GLN A 253 -15.75 -3.37 -1.16
C GLN A 253 -14.81 -2.18 -1.43
N ALA A 254 -13.51 -2.33 -1.14
CA ALA A 254 -12.50 -1.32 -1.41
C ALA A 254 -12.35 -1.04 -2.92
N VAL A 255 -12.32 -2.08 -3.76
CA VAL A 255 -12.25 -1.88 -5.21
C VAL A 255 -13.55 -1.27 -5.77
N GLU A 256 -14.71 -1.62 -5.21
CA GLU A 256 -15.99 -1.01 -5.56
C GLU A 256 -16.00 0.50 -5.24
N ARG A 257 -15.56 0.87 -4.02
CA ARG A 257 -15.41 2.28 -3.62
C ARG A 257 -14.44 3.03 -4.52
N LEU A 258 -13.29 2.44 -4.84
CA LEU A 258 -12.31 3.06 -5.75
C LEU A 258 -12.93 3.34 -7.13
N ARG A 259 -13.68 2.39 -7.69
CA ARG A 259 -14.35 2.56 -8.99
C ARG A 259 -15.43 3.64 -8.94
N ALA A 260 -16.14 3.76 -7.83
CA ALA A 260 -17.18 4.77 -7.64
C ALA A 260 -16.62 6.19 -7.39
N ASN A 261 -15.55 6.31 -6.62
CA ASN A 261 -15.09 7.59 -6.07
C ASN A 261 -13.97 8.25 -6.89
N VAL A 262 -13.17 7.46 -7.61
CA VAL A 262 -12.06 7.99 -8.42
C VAL A 262 -12.47 7.94 -9.88
N SER A 263 -12.54 9.07 -10.57
CA SER A 263 -12.86 9.10 -12.00
C SER A 263 -11.72 8.55 -12.85
N GLU A 264 -12.04 8.03 -14.05
CA GLU A 264 -11.01 7.73 -15.04
C GLU A 264 -10.54 9.02 -15.74
N PRO A 265 -9.24 9.14 -16.05
CA PRO A 265 -8.67 10.26 -16.80
C PRO A 265 -8.92 10.17 -18.31
#